data_AF-A0A4Q3S6W0-F1
#
_entry.id   AF-A0A4Q3S6W0-F1
#
_cell.length_a   1.000
_cell.length_b   1.000
_cell.length_c   1.000
_cell.angle_alpha   90.00
_cell.angle_beta   90.00
_cell.angle_gamma   90.00
#
_symmetry.space_group_name_H-M   'P 1'
#
loop_
_entity.id
_entity.type
_entity.pdbx_description
1 polymer ?
#
loop_
_entity_poly.entity_id
_entity_poly.type
_entity_poly.pdbx_seq_one_letter_code
_entity_poly.pdbx_strand_id
1 'polypeptide(L)'
;MATKTEELKWHLDYLKERYEYLNLNDTQAAKVYTFESERDAPGVFVSMSELEELDCEWTVFRSILSDEQFGLFEQELDKRRESHIQSLKESDVRAAIRLAQQLERNKFLEQVFVPGLLQMRSQQRLLYYDDTSRIDYLKAQYLLLMNSHRKSMYAQHFRHHRIFQPNEFNVVRLQVDAMAIWPSCHFFEKDADEPTRMLFTQVKNRINFFAQSRSDLFESEMKRLATFEKTLSDKNLRPEDLENGIRLDFRKNTDQESALQQFMMSVLLADPAYYRPNYH
;
A
#
# COMPACT_ATOMS: atom_id res chain seq x y z
N MET A 1 8.79 -42.04 12.08
CA MET A 1 7.53 -41.34 12.35
C MET A 1 7.53 -41.03 13.82
N ALA A 2 7.83 -39.78 14.19
CA ALA A 2 7.71 -39.37 15.60
C ALA A 2 6.24 -39.51 15.99
N THR A 3 5.97 -40.00 17.20
CA THR A 3 4.60 -40.04 17.73
C THR A 3 4.17 -38.61 18.06
N LYS A 4 2.87 -38.28 17.96
CA LYS A 4 2.34 -36.94 18.33
C LYS A 4 2.80 -36.45 19.71
N THR A 5 3.10 -37.39 20.61
CA THR A 5 3.61 -37.14 21.96
C THR A 5 5.08 -36.67 21.97
N GLU A 6 5.92 -37.19 21.07
CA GLU A 6 7.32 -36.76 20.93
C GLU A 6 7.43 -35.37 20.29
N GLU A 7 6.57 -35.08 19.30
CA GLU A 7 6.49 -33.74 18.69
C GLU A 7 6.06 -32.68 19.71
N LEU A 8 5.02 -32.96 20.50
CA LEU A 8 4.58 -32.06 21.56
C LEU A 8 5.69 -31.81 22.60
N LYS A 9 6.38 -32.87 23.02
CA LYS A 9 7.49 -32.73 23.98
C LYS A 9 8.61 -31.86 23.44
N TRP A 10 9.00 -32.06 22.19
CA TRP A 10 10.01 -31.23 21.52
C TRP A 10 9.61 -29.75 21.48
N HIS A 11 8.34 -29.44 21.16
CA HIS A 11 7.85 -28.07 21.17
C HIS A 11 7.85 -27.42 22.57
N LEU A 12 7.49 -28.18 23.61
CA LEU A 12 7.53 -27.68 24.98
C LEU A 12 8.97 -27.42 25.45
N ASP A 13 9.91 -28.30 25.10
CA ASP A 13 11.33 -28.12 25.42
C ASP A 13 11.90 -26.88 24.70
N TYR A 14 11.56 -26.68 23.42
CA TYR A 14 11.92 -25.48 22.67
C TYR A 14 11.34 -24.20 23.28
N LEU A 15 10.08 -24.21 23.72
CA LEU A 15 9.48 -23.05 24.39
C LEU A 15 10.16 -22.70 25.71
N LYS A 16 10.53 -23.72 26.49
CA LYS A 16 11.28 -23.50 27.74
C LYS A 16 12.66 -22.92 27.47
N GLU A 17 13.32 -23.31 26.39
CA GLU A 17 14.59 -22.71 25.97
C GLU A 17 14.40 -21.25 25.53
N ARG A 18 13.39 -20.97 24.70
CA ARG A 18 13.07 -19.61 24.24
C ARG A 18 12.72 -18.66 25.39
N TYR A 19 12.00 -19.15 26.39
CA TYR A 19 11.59 -18.41 27.58
C TYR A 19 12.36 -18.86 28.84
N GLU A 20 13.64 -19.21 28.70
CA GLU A 20 14.47 -19.75 29.79
C GLU A 20 14.45 -18.84 31.03
N TYR A 21 14.49 -17.53 30.80
CA TYR A 21 14.45 -16.52 31.87
C TYR A 21 13.17 -16.55 32.72
N LEU A 22 12.09 -17.18 32.24
CA LEU A 22 10.84 -17.35 32.98
C LEU A 22 10.78 -18.66 33.77
N ASN A 23 11.68 -19.61 33.52
CA ASN A 23 11.67 -20.94 34.14
C ASN A 23 10.27 -21.59 34.13
N LEU A 24 9.65 -21.70 32.94
CA LEU A 24 8.28 -22.20 32.79
C LEU A 24 8.17 -23.67 33.23
N ASN A 25 7.16 -23.97 34.06
CA ASN A 25 6.80 -25.36 34.32
C ASN A 25 6.00 -25.96 33.15
N ASP A 26 5.82 -27.28 33.14
CA ASP A 26 5.13 -28.00 32.05
C ASP A 26 3.72 -27.47 31.77
N THR A 27 2.98 -27.10 32.81
CA THR A 27 1.61 -26.59 32.67
C THR A 27 1.59 -25.20 32.04
N GLN A 28 2.54 -24.33 32.42
CA GLN A 28 2.69 -23.00 31.83
C GLN A 28 3.15 -23.10 30.37
N ALA A 29 4.16 -23.92 30.10
CA ALA A 29 4.68 -24.15 28.75
C ALA A 29 3.58 -24.68 27.80
N ALA A 30 2.72 -25.60 28.27
CA ALA A 30 1.60 -26.10 27.48
C ALA A 30 0.56 -25.02 27.13
N LYS A 31 0.28 -24.09 28.05
CA LYS A 31 -0.61 -22.95 27.78
C LYS A 31 0.01 -21.97 26.79
N VAL A 32 1.29 -21.65 26.93
CA VAL A 32 2.02 -20.80 25.97
C VAL A 32 2.03 -21.45 24.59
N TYR A 33 2.27 -22.76 24.51
CA TYR A 33 2.22 -23.50 23.24
C TYR A 33 0.87 -23.40 22.55
N THR A 34 -0.23 -23.50 23.31
CA THR A 34 -1.58 -23.36 22.77
C THR A 34 -1.78 -21.97 22.19
N PHE A 35 -1.37 -20.93 22.92
CA PHE A 35 -1.43 -19.55 22.43
C PHE A 35 -0.59 -19.34 21.16
N GLU A 36 0.67 -19.77 21.12
CA GLU A 36 1.51 -19.61 19.92
C GLU A 36 0.95 -20.39 18.73
N SER A 37 0.40 -21.59 18.97
CA SER A 37 -0.25 -22.40 17.92
C SER A 37 -1.51 -21.73 17.36
N GLU A 38 -2.32 -21.09 18.21
CA GLU A 38 -3.49 -20.33 17.79
C GLU A 38 -3.11 -19.04 17.06
N ARG A 39 -2.06 -18.35 17.53
CA ARG A 39 -1.50 -17.15 16.89
C ARG A 39 -1.03 -17.44 15.47
N ASP A 40 -0.30 -18.54 15.31
CA ASP A 40 0.32 -18.92 14.04
C ASP A 40 -0.66 -19.67 13.11
N ALA A 41 -1.89 -19.96 13.59
CA ALA A 41 -2.92 -20.64 12.81
C ALA A 41 -3.43 -19.75 11.65
N PRO A 42 -3.52 -20.30 10.42
CA PRO A 42 -4.04 -19.56 9.28
C PRO A 42 -5.47 -19.03 9.52
N GLY A 43 -5.66 -17.72 9.40
CA GLY A 43 -6.99 -17.08 9.40
C GLY A 43 -7.59 -16.74 10.76
N VAL A 44 -6.91 -17.02 11.89
CA VAL A 44 -7.41 -16.69 13.24
C VAL A 44 -7.10 -15.23 13.60
N PHE A 45 -5.90 -14.75 13.27
CA PHE A 45 -5.47 -13.38 13.52
C PHE A 45 -5.40 -12.60 12.20
N VAL A 46 -6.56 -12.17 11.69
CA VAL A 46 -6.57 -11.29 10.51
C VAL A 46 -6.04 -9.91 10.92
N SER A 47 -4.78 -9.65 10.57
CA SER A 47 -4.13 -8.32 10.52
C SER A 47 -3.97 -7.57 11.85
N MET A 48 -3.45 -8.19 12.91
CA MET A 48 -2.97 -7.39 14.05
C MET A 48 -1.73 -6.59 13.66
N SER A 49 -1.57 -5.41 14.26
CA SER A 49 -0.28 -4.71 14.26
C SER A 49 0.67 -5.34 15.27
N GLU A 50 1.97 -5.17 15.10
CA GLU A 50 2.96 -5.68 16.06
C GLU A 50 2.71 -5.17 17.48
N LEU A 51 2.25 -3.92 17.64
CA LEU A 51 1.87 -3.40 18.96
C LEU A 51 0.63 -4.10 19.54
N GLU A 52 -0.37 -4.43 18.71
CA GLU A 52 -1.54 -5.21 19.15
C GLU A 52 -1.17 -6.65 19.47
N GLU A 53 -0.22 -7.25 18.75
CA GLU A 53 0.32 -8.57 19.06
C GLU A 53 1.02 -8.57 20.42
N LEU A 54 1.85 -7.55 20.71
CA LEU A 54 2.46 -7.39 22.02
C LEU A 54 1.42 -7.18 23.13
N ASP A 55 0.37 -6.39 22.89
CA ASP A 55 -0.72 -6.17 23.86
C ASP A 55 -1.54 -7.46 24.10
N CYS A 56 -1.71 -8.29 23.05
CA CYS A 56 -2.32 -9.61 23.16
C CYS A 56 -1.43 -10.59 23.94
N GLU A 57 -0.13 -10.65 23.63
CA GLU A 57 0.87 -11.43 24.36
C GLU A 57 0.87 -11.04 25.85
N TRP A 58 0.87 -9.75 26.17
CA TRP A 58 0.76 -9.24 27.54
C TRP A 58 -0.46 -9.81 28.27
N THR A 59 -1.63 -9.73 27.63
CA THR A 59 -2.90 -10.18 28.22
C THR A 59 -2.90 -11.67 28.50
N VAL A 60 -2.40 -12.47 27.57
CA VAL A 60 -2.36 -13.93 27.70
C VAL A 60 -1.33 -14.35 28.76
N PHE A 61 -0.11 -13.80 28.72
CA PHE A 61 0.95 -14.17 29.65
C PHE A 61 0.63 -13.76 31.09
N ARG A 62 -0.12 -12.67 31.30
CA ARG A 62 -0.62 -12.28 32.63
C ARG A 62 -1.50 -13.36 33.27
N SER A 63 -2.20 -14.16 32.47
CA SER A 63 -3.05 -15.25 32.96
C SER A 63 -2.32 -16.59 33.18
N ILE A 64 -1.08 -16.71 32.67
CA ILE A 64 -0.30 -17.95 32.69
C ILE A 64 0.80 -17.91 33.76
N LEU A 65 1.46 -16.76 33.90
CA LEU A 65 2.65 -16.57 34.72
C LEU A 65 2.32 -16.22 36.17
N SER A 66 3.24 -16.51 37.09
CA SER A 66 3.21 -15.91 38.42
C SER A 66 3.55 -14.41 38.35
N ASP A 67 3.28 -13.65 39.41
CA ASP A 67 3.60 -12.21 39.43
C ASP A 67 5.10 -11.93 39.23
N GLU A 68 5.98 -12.76 39.81
CA GLU A 68 7.43 -12.62 39.65
C GLU A 68 7.88 -12.90 38.21
N GLN A 69 7.40 -14.01 37.61
CA GLN A 69 7.67 -14.35 36.22
C GLN A 69 7.12 -13.29 35.28
N PHE A 70 5.91 -12.79 35.56
CA PHE A 70 5.28 -11.77 34.75
C PHE A 70 6.06 -10.45 34.78
N GLY A 71 6.62 -10.07 35.94
CA GLY A 71 7.48 -8.89 36.04
C GLY A 71 8.73 -8.99 35.14
N LEU A 72 9.34 -10.18 35.02
CA LEU A 72 10.45 -10.41 34.09
C LEU A 72 9.99 -10.35 32.62
N PHE A 73 8.85 -10.96 32.32
CA PHE A 73 8.25 -10.93 30.99
C PHE A 73 7.90 -9.51 30.53
N GLU A 74 7.29 -8.71 31.40
CA GLU A 74 6.89 -7.34 31.10
C GLU A 74 8.09 -6.46 30.74
N GLN A 75 9.21 -6.61 31.46
CA GLN A 75 10.45 -5.90 31.14
C GLN A 75 10.98 -6.26 29.74
N GLU A 76 10.92 -7.53 29.36
CA GLU A 76 11.37 -7.96 28.03
C GLU A 76 10.40 -7.51 26.93
N LEU A 77 9.11 -7.53 27.21
CA LEU A 77 8.07 -7.04 26.30
C LEU A 77 8.22 -5.54 26.05
N ASP A 78 8.52 -4.75 27.09
CA ASP A 78 8.76 -3.31 26.97
C ASP A 78 10.00 -3.02 26.13
N LYS A 79 11.10 -3.79 26.28
CA LYS A 79 12.27 -3.65 25.39
C LYS A 79 11.92 -3.93 23.93
N ARG A 80 11.14 -4.99 23.66
CA ARG A 80 10.67 -5.30 22.30
C ARG A 80 9.83 -4.16 21.73
N ARG A 81 8.89 -3.64 22.54
CA ARG A 81 8.04 -2.49 22.18
C ARG A 81 8.87 -1.25 21.85
N GLU A 82 9.84 -0.91 22.69
CA GLU A 82 10.74 0.24 22.47
C GLU A 82 11.60 0.07 21.22
N SER A 83 12.17 -1.12 21.02
CA SER A 83 12.94 -1.46 19.82
C SER A 83 12.10 -1.31 18.55
N HIS A 84 10.87 -1.84 18.55
CA HIS A 84 9.95 -1.68 17.44
C HIS A 84 9.64 -0.20 17.16
N ILE A 85 9.28 0.57 18.18
CA ILE A 85 9.01 2.02 18.05
C ILE A 85 10.23 2.76 17.48
N GLN A 86 11.44 2.41 17.93
CA GLN A 86 12.67 3.02 17.44
C GLN A 86 12.89 2.69 15.96
N SER A 87 12.67 1.44 15.55
CA SER A 87 12.75 1.03 14.15
C SER A 87 11.75 1.79 13.26
N LEU A 88 10.53 2.05 13.77
CA LEU A 88 9.52 2.83 13.06
C LEU A 88 10.01 4.25 12.81
N LYS A 89 10.56 4.91 13.85
CA LYS A 89 11.09 6.28 13.76
C LYS A 89 12.26 6.36 12.78
N GLU A 90 13.19 5.42 12.83
CA GLU A 90 14.34 5.38 11.92
C GLU A 90 13.91 5.18 10.47
N SER A 91 12.89 4.35 10.24
CA SER A 91 12.29 4.20 8.91
C SER A 91 11.60 5.47 8.43
N ASP A 92 10.93 6.20 9.32
CA ASP A 92 10.28 7.47 8.97
C ASP A 92 11.26 8.57 8.56
N VAL A 93 12.45 8.60 9.16
CA VAL A 93 13.53 9.49 8.73
C VAL A 93 13.91 9.23 7.27
N ARG A 94 13.95 7.95 6.84
CA ARG A 94 14.20 7.58 5.43
C ARG A 94 13.02 7.96 4.53
N ALA A 95 11.80 7.94 5.06
CA ALA A 95 10.60 8.33 4.33
C ALA A 95 10.58 9.83 3.96
N ALA A 96 11.32 10.69 4.65
CA ALA A 96 11.43 12.12 4.31
C ALA A 96 11.92 12.38 2.87
N ILE A 97 12.84 11.55 2.36
CA ILE A 97 13.32 11.65 0.97
C ILE A 97 12.21 11.24 0.00
N ARG A 98 11.51 10.13 0.29
CA ARG A 98 10.36 9.68 -0.51
C ARG A 98 9.24 10.72 -0.51
N LEU A 99 9.05 11.43 0.60
CA LEU A 99 8.09 12.52 0.72
C LEU A 99 8.44 13.67 -0.24
N ALA A 100 9.69 14.10 -0.26
CA ALA A 100 10.15 15.13 -1.19
C ALA A 100 9.99 14.71 -2.66
N GLN A 101 10.34 13.47 -2.99
CA GLN A 101 10.12 12.89 -4.33
C GLN A 101 8.63 12.92 -4.71
N GLN A 102 7.75 12.44 -3.83
CA GLN A 102 6.33 12.35 -4.11
C GLN A 102 5.70 13.74 -4.28
N LEU A 103 6.14 14.75 -3.51
CA LEU A 103 5.71 16.13 -3.69
C LEU A 103 6.09 16.68 -5.07
N GLU A 104 7.34 16.47 -5.51
CA GLU A 104 7.81 16.90 -6.84
C GLU A 104 7.05 16.18 -7.95
N ARG A 105 6.79 14.87 -7.78
CA ARG A 105 5.99 14.07 -8.71
C ARG A 105 4.57 14.58 -8.82
N ASN A 106 3.88 14.79 -7.70
CA ASN A 106 2.51 15.30 -7.71
C ASN A 106 2.48 16.68 -8.38
N LYS A 107 3.40 17.58 -8.04
CA LYS A 107 3.49 18.90 -8.68
C LYS A 107 3.62 18.79 -10.21
N PHE A 108 4.47 17.90 -10.71
CA PHE A 108 4.60 17.66 -12.15
C PHE A 108 3.30 17.13 -12.78
N LEU A 109 2.67 16.14 -12.13
CA LEU A 109 1.40 15.59 -12.60
C LEU A 109 0.32 16.67 -12.70
N GLU A 110 0.19 17.50 -11.67
CA GLU A 110 -0.83 18.54 -11.58
C GLU A 110 -0.61 19.70 -12.54
N GLN A 111 0.63 20.17 -12.68
CA GLN A 111 0.93 21.44 -13.35
C GLN A 111 1.36 21.26 -14.80
N VAL A 112 1.87 20.09 -15.17
CA VAL A 112 2.53 19.87 -16.45
C VAL A 112 1.88 18.74 -17.22
N PHE A 113 1.83 17.55 -16.64
CA PHE A 113 1.42 16.34 -17.36
C PHE A 113 -0.08 16.30 -17.63
N VAL A 114 -0.92 16.26 -16.58
CA VAL A 114 -2.37 16.13 -16.75
C VAL A 114 -2.99 17.31 -17.51
N PRO A 115 -2.61 18.58 -17.28
CA PRO A 115 -3.13 19.69 -18.09
C PRO A 115 -2.85 19.53 -19.59
N GLY A 116 -1.65 19.08 -19.97
CA GLY A 116 -1.31 18.81 -21.38
C GLY A 116 -2.23 17.75 -21.98
N LEU A 117 -2.49 16.67 -21.24
CA LEU A 117 -3.38 15.59 -21.67
C LEU A 117 -4.84 16.03 -21.79
N LEU A 118 -5.33 16.82 -20.84
CA LEU A 118 -6.71 17.33 -20.88
C LEU A 118 -6.90 18.32 -22.04
N GLN A 119 -5.90 19.14 -22.35
CA GLN A 119 -5.91 20.00 -23.53
C GLN A 119 -6.01 19.17 -24.81
N MET A 120 -5.19 18.12 -24.93
CA MET A 120 -5.27 17.18 -26.06
C MET A 120 -6.66 16.53 -26.16
N ARG A 121 -7.22 16.03 -25.06
CA ARG A 121 -8.60 15.47 -25.02
C ARG A 121 -9.63 16.46 -25.55
N SER A 122 -9.54 17.73 -25.13
CA SER A 122 -10.50 18.77 -25.53
C SER A 122 -10.45 19.13 -27.02
N GLN A 123 -9.30 18.98 -27.67
CA GLN A 123 -9.11 19.21 -29.11
C GLN A 123 -9.65 18.05 -29.95
N GLN A 124 -9.84 16.87 -29.35
CA GLN A 124 -10.26 15.64 -30.02
C GLN A 124 -11.77 15.38 -29.91
N ARG A 125 -12.59 16.45 -29.90
CA ARG A 125 -14.05 16.54 -29.62
C ARG A 125 -15.00 15.45 -30.17
N LEU A 126 -14.56 14.55 -31.04
CA LEU A 126 -15.39 13.62 -31.82
C LEU A 126 -15.68 12.27 -31.13
N LEU A 127 -15.03 11.91 -30.03
CA LEU A 127 -15.10 10.54 -29.47
C LEU A 127 -16.05 10.34 -28.29
N TYR A 128 -16.57 11.42 -27.70
CA TYR A 128 -17.04 11.39 -26.31
C TYR A 128 -18.50 11.76 -26.08
N TYR A 129 -19.23 12.25 -27.09
CA TYR A 129 -20.59 12.75 -26.88
C TYR A 129 -21.60 11.63 -26.54
N ASP A 130 -21.44 10.44 -27.13
CA ASP A 130 -22.44 9.37 -26.99
C ASP A 130 -22.32 8.55 -25.69
N ASP A 131 -21.20 8.65 -24.96
CA ASP A 131 -20.96 7.89 -23.73
C ASP A 131 -20.76 8.79 -22.48
N THR A 132 -21.07 10.09 -22.57
CA THR A 132 -20.90 11.06 -21.47
C THR A 132 -21.48 10.57 -20.14
N SER A 133 -22.73 10.12 -20.13
CA SER A 133 -23.40 9.61 -18.93
C SER A 133 -22.72 8.38 -18.32
N ARG A 134 -22.16 7.49 -19.15
CA ARG A 134 -21.42 6.31 -18.68
C ARG A 134 -20.07 6.71 -18.13
N ILE A 135 -19.37 7.65 -18.77
CA ILE A 135 -18.09 8.17 -18.30
C ILE A 135 -18.30 8.88 -16.95
N ASP A 136 -19.32 9.72 -16.83
CA ASP A 136 -19.64 10.42 -15.58
C ASP A 136 -19.99 9.44 -14.45
N TYR A 137 -20.74 8.38 -14.76
CA TYR A 137 -20.96 7.29 -13.82
C TYR A 137 -19.65 6.61 -13.40
N LEU A 138 -18.77 6.26 -14.33
CA LEU A 138 -17.49 5.62 -14.03
C LEU A 138 -16.57 6.52 -13.19
N LYS A 139 -16.57 7.83 -13.44
CA LYS A 139 -15.86 8.81 -12.59
C LYS A 139 -16.43 8.86 -11.18
N ALA A 140 -17.75 8.87 -11.03
CA ALA A 140 -18.41 8.83 -9.73
C ALA A 140 -18.02 7.56 -8.94
N GLN A 141 -18.04 6.41 -9.62
CA GLN A 141 -17.60 5.15 -9.01
C GLN A 141 -16.11 5.16 -8.64
N TYR A 142 -15.25 5.73 -9.49
CA TYR A 142 -13.83 5.87 -9.19
C TYR A 142 -13.60 6.71 -7.93
N LEU A 143 -14.33 7.82 -7.78
CA LEU A 143 -14.28 8.66 -6.58
C LEU A 143 -14.72 7.90 -5.32
N LEU A 144 -15.77 7.08 -5.40
CA LEU A 144 -16.23 6.26 -4.27
C LEU A 144 -15.16 5.25 -3.85
N LEU A 145 -14.56 4.55 -4.81
CA LEU A 145 -13.44 3.63 -4.54
C LEU A 145 -12.26 4.36 -3.93
N MET A 146 -11.93 5.56 -4.42
CA MET A 146 -10.83 6.35 -3.88
C MET A 146 -11.07 6.79 -2.44
N ASN A 147 -12.30 7.18 -2.10
CA ASN A 147 -12.68 7.52 -0.73
C ASN A 147 -12.59 6.30 0.20
N SER A 148 -13.03 5.12 -0.27
CA SER A 148 -12.89 3.86 0.47
C SER A 148 -11.42 3.51 0.71
N HIS A 149 -10.60 3.60 -0.33
CA HIS A 149 -9.17 3.33 -0.26
C HIS A 149 -8.44 4.28 0.69
N ARG A 150 -8.75 5.59 0.64
CA ARG A 150 -8.20 6.58 1.58
C ARG A 150 -8.53 6.25 3.03
N LYS A 151 -9.79 5.89 3.32
CA LYS A 151 -10.21 5.46 4.67
C LYS A 151 -9.45 4.23 5.14
N SER A 152 -9.37 3.20 4.30
CA SER A 152 -8.64 1.96 4.60
C SER A 152 -7.17 2.25 4.89
N MET A 153 -6.53 3.07 4.05
CA MET A 153 -5.14 3.47 4.21
C MET A 153 -4.90 4.22 5.53
N TYR A 154 -5.77 5.17 5.88
CA TYR A 154 -5.67 5.89 7.15
C TYR A 154 -5.82 4.94 8.34
N ALA A 155 -6.82 4.05 8.31
CA ALA A 155 -7.04 3.07 9.37
C ALA A 155 -5.81 2.16 9.54
N GLN A 156 -5.27 1.62 8.45
CA GLN A 156 -4.05 0.81 8.48
C GLN A 156 -2.86 1.60 9.01
N HIS A 157 -2.67 2.85 8.57
CA HIS A 157 -1.56 3.65 9.05
C HIS A 157 -1.62 3.87 10.57
N PHE A 158 -2.75 4.35 11.08
CA PHE A 158 -2.88 4.61 12.51
C PHE A 158 -2.83 3.34 13.36
N ARG A 159 -3.27 2.19 12.81
CA ARG A 159 -3.15 0.90 13.48
C ARG A 159 -1.69 0.44 13.60
N HIS A 160 -0.95 0.44 12.49
CA HIS A 160 0.39 -0.16 12.42
C HIS A 160 1.53 0.81 12.78
N HIS A 161 1.36 2.10 12.55
CA HIS A 161 2.45 3.08 12.68
C HIS A 161 2.13 4.18 13.70
N ARG A 162 0.87 4.29 14.13
CA ARG A 162 0.36 5.27 15.11
C ARG A 162 0.84 6.69 14.80
N ILE A 163 1.69 7.25 15.67
CA ILE A 163 2.26 8.60 15.55
C ILE A 163 3.75 8.56 15.15
N PHE A 164 4.32 7.38 14.98
CA PHE A 164 5.77 7.20 14.85
C PHE A 164 6.28 7.32 13.41
N GLN A 165 5.39 7.29 12.41
CA GLN A 165 5.74 7.45 11.00
C GLN A 165 4.96 8.53 10.25
N PRO A 166 5.02 9.80 10.69
CA PRO A 166 4.28 10.88 10.06
C PRO A 166 4.73 11.19 8.62
N ASN A 167 6.00 10.99 8.27
CA ASN A 167 6.45 11.17 6.88
C ASN A 167 5.90 10.06 5.99
N GLU A 168 5.89 8.81 6.47
CA GLU A 168 5.29 7.70 5.73
C GLU A 168 3.81 7.92 5.47
N PHE A 169 3.06 8.38 6.49
CA PHE A 169 1.67 8.77 6.31
C PHE A 169 1.49 9.77 5.16
N ASN A 170 2.34 10.81 5.14
CA ASN A 170 2.28 11.84 4.12
C ASN A 170 2.65 11.31 2.73
N VAL A 171 3.63 10.41 2.61
CA VAL A 171 3.97 9.73 1.35
C VAL A 171 2.74 9.00 0.81
N VAL A 172 2.13 8.14 1.63
CA VAL A 172 0.99 7.34 1.18
C VAL A 172 -0.22 8.23 0.87
N ARG A 173 -0.46 9.28 1.67
CA ARG A 173 -1.49 10.28 1.37
C ARG A 173 -1.27 10.92 0.00
N LEU A 174 -0.05 11.37 -0.30
CA LEU A 174 0.27 11.98 -1.58
C LEU A 174 0.19 10.97 -2.74
N GLN A 175 0.46 9.69 -2.52
CA GLN A 175 0.25 8.65 -3.53
C GLN A 175 -1.23 8.48 -3.86
N VAL A 176 -2.11 8.50 -2.84
CA VAL A 176 -3.57 8.49 -3.06
C VAL A 176 -4.02 9.76 -3.79
N ASP A 177 -3.49 10.93 -3.42
CA ASP A 177 -3.78 12.18 -4.12
C ASP A 177 -3.28 12.13 -5.58
N ALA A 178 -2.15 11.48 -5.84
CA ALA A 178 -1.65 11.23 -7.20
C ALA A 178 -2.62 10.37 -8.03
N MET A 179 -3.26 9.37 -7.43
CA MET A 179 -4.28 8.55 -8.09
C MET A 179 -5.55 9.34 -8.40
N ALA A 180 -5.87 10.38 -7.62
CA ALA A 180 -6.94 11.31 -7.95
C ALA A 180 -6.58 12.24 -9.12
N ILE A 181 -5.31 12.62 -9.25
CA ILE A 181 -4.83 13.46 -10.36
C ILE A 181 -4.71 12.65 -11.65
N TRP A 182 -4.16 11.44 -11.53
CA TRP A 182 -3.92 10.50 -12.62
C TRP A 182 -4.48 9.11 -12.26
N PRO A 183 -5.75 8.85 -12.61
CA PRO A 183 -6.46 7.63 -12.23
C PRO A 183 -5.75 6.36 -12.67
N SER A 184 -5.68 5.37 -11.78
CA SER A 184 -5.16 4.04 -12.12
C SER A 184 -6.27 3.14 -12.66
N CYS A 185 -6.22 2.86 -13.97
CA CYS A 185 -7.11 1.91 -14.64
C CYS A 185 -7.10 0.52 -13.98
N HIS A 186 -5.90 0.00 -13.68
CA HIS A 186 -5.76 -1.33 -13.08
C HIS A 186 -6.39 -1.40 -11.68
N PHE A 187 -6.21 -0.35 -10.88
CA PHE A 187 -6.84 -0.25 -9.57
C PHE A 187 -8.37 -0.27 -9.68
N PHE A 188 -8.93 0.51 -10.62
CA PHE A 188 -10.37 0.55 -10.82
C PHE A 188 -10.94 -0.79 -11.29
N GLU A 189 -10.28 -1.45 -12.25
CA GLU A 189 -10.72 -2.73 -12.81
C GLU A 189 -10.71 -3.86 -11.77
N LYS A 190 -9.75 -3.82 -10.84
CA LYS A 190 -9.62 -4.83 -9.77
C LYS A 190 -10.71 -4.66 -8.70
N ASP A 191 -10.96 -3.43 -8.27
CA ASP A 191 -11.72 -3.14 -7.04
C ASP A 191 -13.17 -2.70 -7.30
N ALA A 192 -13.54 -2.39 -8.55
CA ALA A 192 -14.93 -2.10 -8.90
C ALA A 192 -15.83 -3.33 -8.79
N ASP A 193 -17.10 -3.13 -8.46
CA ASP A 193 -18.12 -4.18 -8.54
C ASP A 193 -18.31 -4.71 -9.96
N GLU A 194 -18.89 -5.91 -10.08
CA GLU A 194 -19.04 -6.58 -11.38
C GLU A 194 -19.82 -5.75 -12.41
N PRO A 195 -20.98 -5.13 -12.09
CA PRO A 195 -21.68 -4.27 -13.04
C PRO A 195 -20.85 -3.08 -13.53
N THR A 196 -20.13 -2.40 -12.62
CA THR A 196 -19.28 -1.26 -12.94
C THR A 196 -18.09 -1.70 -13.79
N ARG A 197 -17.51 -2.88 -13.51
CA ARG A 197 -16.42 -3.48 -14.28
C ARG A 197 -16.86 -3.88 -15.70
N MET A 198 -18.07 -4.42 -15.84
CA MET A 198 -18.66 -4.70 -17.16
C MET A 198 -18.82 -3.42 -17.98
N LEU A 199 -19.38 -2.36 -17.39
CA LEU A 199 -19.51 -1.06 -18.05
C LEU A 199 -18.14 -0.46 -18.42
N PHE A 200 -17.19 -0.54 -17.50
CA PHE A 200 -15.82 -0.10 -17.72
C PHE A 200 -15.19 -0.82 -18.92
N THR A 201 -15.38 -2.13 -19.02
CA THR A 201 -14.89 -2.97 -20.13
C THR A 201 -15.55 -2.57 -21.46
N GLN A 202 -16.85 -2.29 -21.47
CA GLN A 202 -17.54 -1.82 -22.68
C GLN A 202 -16.98 -0.48 -23.18
N VAL A 203 -16.76 0.46 -22.26
CA VAL A 203 -16.15 1.76 -22.57
C VAL A 203 -14.72 1.56 -23.08
N LYS A 204 -13.90 0.77 -22.38
CA LYS A 204 -12.52 0.39 -22.76
C LYS A 204 -12.45 -0.17 -24.19
N ASN A 205 -13.32 -1.12 -24.53
CA ASN A 205 -13.33 -1.73 -25.87
C ASN A 205 -13.63 -0.72 -26.99
N ARG A 206 -14.52 0.26 -26.75
CA ARG A 206 -14.79 1.34 -27.71
C ARG A 206 -13.57 2.24 -27.92
N ILE A 207 -12.82 2.50 -26.87
CA ILE A 207 -11.64 3.38 -26.89
C ILE A 207 -10.47 2.72 -27.61
N ASN A 208 -10.29 1.41 -27.45
CA ASN A 208 -9.23 0.65 -28.11
C ASN A 208 -9.22 0.84 -29.63
N PHE A 209 -10.41 0.91 -30.24
CA PHE A 209 -10.56 1.16 -31.68
C PHE A 209 -9.96 2.52 -32.10
N PHE A 210 -10.01 3.52 -31.23
CA PHE A 210 -9.50 4.87 -31.51
C PHE A 210 -8.02 5.03 -31.14
N ALA A 211 -7.55 4.31 -30.12
CA ALA A 211 -6.16 4.28 -29.68
C ALA A 211 -5.18 4.03 -30.84
N GLN A 212 -5.54 3.07 -31.70
CA GLN A 212 -4.73 2.64 -32.84
C GLN A 212 -4.47 3.75 -33.87
N SER A 213 -5.32 4.78 -33.92
CA SER A 213 -5.18 5.89 -34.87
C SER A 213 -4.31 7.06 -34.37
N ARG A 214 -3.87 7.04 -33.10
CA ARG A 214 -3.20 8.19 -32.44
C ARG A 214 -2.05 7.82 -31.50
N SER A 215 -1.43 6.65 -31.69
CA SER A 215 -0.33 6.11 -30.87
C SER A 215 0.79 7.13 -30.61
N ASP A 216 1.21 7.87 -31.63
CA ASP A 216 2.43 8.69 -31.58
C ASP A 216 2.34 9.83 -30.56
N LEU A 217 1.17 10.47 -30.46
CA LEU A 217 0.91 11.54 -29.50
C LEU A 217 0.98 10.98 -28.07
N PHE A 218 0.38 9.81 -27.82
CA PHE A 218 0.40 9.17 -26.52
C PHE A 218 1.80 8.70 -26.11
N GLU A 219 2.54 8.13 -27.05
CA GLU A 219 3.93 7.72 -26.83
C GLU A 219 4.82 8.88 -26.41
N SER A 220 4.64 10.07 -27.01
CA SER A 220 5.45 11.24 -26.68
C SER A 220 5.23 11.72 -25.24
N GLU A 221 4.00 11.77 -24.76
CA GLU A 221 3.69 12.15 -23.37
C GLU A 221 4.12 11.06 -22.38
N MET A 222 3.98 9.77 -22.74
CA MET A 222 4.49 8.68 -21.91
C MET A 222 6.02 8.70 -21.79
N LYS A 223 6.73 9.00 -22.89
CA LYS A 223 8.19 9.22 -22.85
C LYS A 223 8.56 10.40 -21.96
N ARG A 224 7.76 11.47 -21.98
CA ARG A 224 7.97 12.64 -21.12
C ARG A 224 7.81 12.30 -19.64
N LEU A 225 6.75 11.58 -19.27
CA LEU A 225 6.55 11.10 -17.90
C LEU A 225 7.70 10.19 -17.46
N ALA A 226 8.08 9.21 -18.28
CA ALA A 226 9.18 8.29 -17.98
C ALA A 226 10.52 9.03 -17.81
N THR A 227 10.79 10.03 -18.64
CA THR A 227 11.99 10.87 -18.54
C THR A 227 12.00 11.65 -17.22
N PHE A 228 10.88 12.27 -16.86
CA PHE A 228 10.74 12.97 -15.58
C PHE A 228 10.93 12.03 -14.39
N GLU A 229 10.28 10.87 -14.38
CA GLU A 229 10.40 9.89 -13.29
C GLU A 229 11.85 9.39 -13.15
N LYS A 230 12.54 9.18 -14.27
CA LYS A 230 13.97 8.84 -14.27
C LYS A 230 14.82 9.95 -13.68
N THR A 231 14.65 11.20 -14.13
CA THR A 231 15.39 12.35 -13.58
C THR A 231 15.14 12.55 -12.09
N LEU A 232 13.89 12.37 -11.65
CA LEU A 232 13.52 12.47 -10.24
C LEU A 232 14.18 11.36 -9.39
N SER A 233 14.24 10.14 -9.93
CA SER A 233 14.96 9.03 -9.30
C SER A 233 16.46 9.36 -9.22
N ASP A 234 17.08 9.75 -10.33
CA ASP A 234 18.52 10.03 -10.42
C ASP A 234 18.96 11.16 -9.48
N LYS A 235 18.13 12.20 -9.32
CA LYS A 235 18.38 13.35 -8.43
C LYS A 235 18.46 12.96 -6.95
N ASN A 236 17.80 11.88 -6.55
CA ASN A 236 17.59 11.52 -5.15
C ASN A 236 18.24 10.18 -4.76
N LEU A 237 19.01 9.55 -5.66
CA LEU A 237 19.86 8.40 -5.33
C LEU A 237 21.02 8.86 -4.45
N ARG A 238 21.16 8.31 -3.24
CA ARG A 238 22.38 8.48 -2.45
C ARG A 238 23.46 7.51 -2.96
N PRO A 239 24.75 7.86 -2.86
CA PRO A 239 25.86 6.95 -3.18
C PRO A 239 25.76 5.60 -2.44
N GLU A 240 25.30 5.64 -1.18
CA GLU A 240 25.09 4.48 -0.31
C GLU A 240 23.97 3.55 -0.80
N ASP A 241 22.95 4.08 -1.49
CA ASP A 241 21.83 3.30 -2.04
C ASP A 241 22.25 2.55 -3.33
N LEU A 242 23.28 3.06 -4.03
CA LEU A 242 23.88 2.42 -5.20
C LEU A 242 24.76 1.22 -4.83
N GLU A 243 25.47 1.28 -3.69
CA GLU A 243 26.29 0.18 -3.17
C GLU A 243 25.45 -0.97 -2.61
N ASN A 244 24.29 -0.67 -2.02
CA ASN A 244 23.36 -1.66 -1.47
C ASN A 244 22.38 -2.26 -2.51
N GLY A 245 22.53 -1.91 -3.78
CA GLY A 245 21.77 -2.53 -4.87
C GLY A 245 20.27 -2.20 -4.90
N ILE A 246 19.81 -1.17 -4.16
CA ILE A 246 18.40 -0.77 -4.17
C ILE A 246 18.10 0.03 -5.45
N ARG A 247 17.91 -0.69 -6.55
CA ARG A 247 17.26 -0.12 -7.73
C ARG A 247 15.74 -0.19 -7.54
N LEU A 248 15.10 0.96 -7.47
CA LEU A 248 13.65 1.07 -7.67
C LEU A 248 13.38 0.66 -9.13
N ASP A 249 13.01 -0.61 -9.33
CA ASP A 249 12.64 -1.14 -10.63
C ASP A 249 11.29 -0.53 -11.03
N PHE A 250 11.34 0.55 -11.81
CA PHE A 250 10.16 1.07 -12.50
C PHE A 250 9.73 0.03 -13.54
N ARG A 251 8.80 -0.84 -13.13
CA ARG A 251 8.10 -1.90 -13.89
C ARG A 251 8.61 -2.14 -15.32
N LYS A 252 9.36 -3.23 -15.49
CA LYS A 252 9.59 -3.88 -16.79
C LYS A 252 8.31 -4.51 -17.34
N ASN A 253 8.11 -4.34 -18.66
CA ASN A 253 7.23 -5.11 -19.55
C ASN A 253 5.76 -5.18 -19.15
N THR A 254 5.04 -4.08 -19.35
CA THR A 254 3.63 -4.20 -19.78
C THR A 254 3.65 -4.20 -21.31
N ASP A 255 2.85 -5.05 -21.94
CA ASP A 255 2.59 -4.96 -23.38
C ASP A 255 2.26 -3.51 -23.75
N GLN A 256 2.86 -2.98 -24.82
CA GLN A 256 2.67 -1.58 -25.25
C GLN A 256 1.20 -1.28 -25.48
N GLU A 257 0.44 -2.27 -25.98
CA GLU A 257 -1.00 -2.15 -26.16
C GLU A 257 -1.71 -1.97 -24.80
N SER A 258 -1.41 -2.81 -23.81
CA SER A 258 -1.97 -2.70 -22.45
C SER A 258 -1.62 -1.38 -21.77
N ALA A 259 -0.39 -0.88 -21.96
CA ALA A 259 0.02 0.43 -21.43
C ALA A 259 -0.75 1.59 -22.06
N LEU A 260 -0.96 1.56 -23.39
CA LEU A 260 -1.76 2.55 -24.11
C LEU A 260 -3.23 2.52 -23.67
N GLN A 261 -3.80 1.34 -23.50
CA GLN A 261 -5.17 1.18 -23.01
C GLN A 261 -5.33 1.74 -21.60
N GLN A 262 -4.42 1.39 -20.68
CA GLN A 262 -4.42 1.92 -19.32
C GLN A 262 -4.31 3.45 -19.33
N PHE A 263 -3.43 4.00 -20.17
CA PHE A 263 -3.26 5.43 -20.32
C PHE A 263 -4.56 6.12 -20.76
N MET A 264 -5.20 5.63 -21.82
CA MET A 264 -6.43 6.25 -22.34
C MET A 264 -7.58 6.18 -21.36
N MET A 265 -7.73 5.06 -20.64
CA MET A 265 -8.70 4.96 -19.55
C MET A 265 -8.40 5.94 -18.43
N SER A 266 -7.12 6.14 -18.10
CA SER A 266 -6.68 7.13 -17.11
C SER A 266 -7.04 8.55 -17.55
N VAL A 267 -6.88 8.90 -18.82
CA VAL A 267 -7.29 10.21 -19.40
C VAL A 267 -8.80 10.45 -19.31
N LEU A 268 -9.60 9.39 -19.43
CA LEU A 268 -11.06 9.49 -19.39
C LEU A 268 -11.58 9.67 -17.99
N LEU A 269 -11.03 8.90 -17.07
CA LEU A 269 -11.33 9.06 -15.67
C LEU A 269 -10.77 10.39 -15.16
N ALA A 270 -9.64 10.89 -15.70
CA ALA A 270 -8.96 12.10 -15.22
C ALA A 270 -9.88 13.32 -15.19
N ASP A 271 -10.08 13.79 -13.97
CA ASP A 271 -10.86 14.98 -13.65
C ASP A 271 -10.37 15.55 -12.30
N PRO A 272 -9.24 16.28 -12.30
CA PRO A 272 -8.63 16.75 -11.06
C PRO A 272 -9.54 17.66 -10.22
N ALA A 273 -10.46 18.38 -10.86
CA ALA A 273 -11.46 19.19 -10.16
C ALA A 273 -12.54 18.33 -9.49
N TYR A 274 -12.83 17.15 -10.04
CA TYR A 274 -13.81 16.20 -9.52
C TYR A 274 -13.26 15.40 -8.33
N TYR A 275 -11.97 15.05 -8.33
CA TYR A 275 -11.38 14.18 -7.31
C TYR A 275 -10.60 14.88 -6.21
N ARG A 276 -10.38 16.20 -6.31
CA ARG A 276 -9.91 16.99 -5.18
C ARG A 276 -11.13 17.47 -4.40
N PRO A 277 -11.42 16.90 -3.22
CA PRO A 277 -12.39 17.52 -2.34
C PRO A 277 -11.82 18.89 -1.96
N ASN A 278 -12.61 19.95 -2.09
CA ASN A 278 -12.28 21.24 -1.49
C ASN A 278 -12.25 21.03 0.03
N TYR A 279 -11.10 20.68 0.58
CA TYR A 279 -10.87 20.71 2.02
C TYR A 279 -10.58 22.17 2.37
N HIS A 280 -11.67 22.93 2.55
CA HIS A 280 -11.68 24.18 3.30
C HIS A 280 -11.83 23.87 4.79
#